data_AF-U2RIA2-F1
#
_entry.id   AF-U2RIA2-F1
#
_cell.length_a   1.000
_cell.length_b   1.000
_cell.length_c   1.000
_cell.angle_alpha   90.00
_cell.angle_beta   90.00
_cell.angle_gamma   90.00
#
_symmetry.space_group_name_H-M   'P 1'
#
loop_
_entity.id
_entity.type
_entity.pdbx_description
1 polymer ?
#
loop_
_entity_poly.entity_id
_entity_poly.type
_entity_poly.pdbx_seq_one_letter_code
_entity_poly.pdbx_strand_id
1 'polypeptide(L)'
;MKENINKFKDLYNFEFEEIKDLSYKEIEKKYLEIYKEGKEKNFTPVFLVLDDILLEKFELDMEDEETNNIMDVVNLNLEKSKNINALELLKKIQVENMEDIKENIDEYFAEKSYKFDDGEKYDLELSSLFDYNGDFKDNVILVKVPTKNPYEVLGYFGMGGFNDCPLSEEQIVIAKYWYEKNGAVPAVVTYDEIEFYVENPVQTLEEAKNLAVEHYIFCYDIVAQCYGTFEKLVDALYKNIQWYFWWD
;
A
#
# COMPACT_ATOMS: atom_id res chain seq x y z
N MET A 1 12.54 -12.81 -14.04
CA MET A 1 13.23 -11.51 -13.86
C MET A 1 13.56 -10.75 -15.16
N LYS A 2 14.53 -11.14 -16.01
CA LYS A 2 14.95 -10.31 -17.17
C LYS A 2 13.83 -10.01 -18.17
N GLU A 3 12.94 -10.97 -18.39
CA GLU A 3 11.76 -10.81 -19.25
C GLU A 3 10.78 -9.78 -18.66
N ASN A 4 10.43 -9.93 -17.39
CA ASN A 4 9.52 -9.03 -16.66
C ASN A 4 10.05 -7.59 -16.60
N ILE A 5 11.37 -7.43 -16.45
CA ILE A 5 12.03 -6.12 -16.53
C ILE A 5 11.88 -5.48 -17.92
N ASN A 6 11.98 -6.28 -18.98
CA ASN A 6 11.79 -5.77 -20.34
C ASN A 6 10.33 -5.41 -20.60
N LYS A 7 9.37 -6.25 -20.18
CA LYS A 7 7.94 -5.93 -20.23
C LYS A 7 7.63 -4.63 -19.48
N PHE A 8 8.17 -4.47 -18.27
CA PHE A 8 8.01 -3.24 -17.50
C PHE A 8 8.57 -2.01 -18.24
N LYS A 9 9.73 -2.11 -18.90
CA LYS A 9 10.30 -1.02 -19.71
C LYS A 9 9.45 -0.67 -20.93
N ASP A 10 8.80 -1.66 -21.53
CA ASP A 10 7.91 -1.45 -22.67
C ASP A 10 6.62 -0.73 -22.25
N LEU A 11 6.15 -0.96 -21.02
CA LEU A 11 5.01 -0.26 -20.41
C LEU A 11 5.38 1.13 -19.90
N TYR A 12 6.43 1.23 -19.07
CA TYR A 12 6.83 2.45 -18.38
C TYR A 12 8.27 2.86 -18.73
N ASN A 13 8.40 4.07 -19.25
CA ASN A 13 9.70 4.70 -19.49
C ASN A 13 10.20 5.48 -18.25
N PHE A 14 10.25 4.82 -17.09
CA PHE A 14 10.72 5.40 -15.82
C PHE A 14 12.16 5.02 -15.50
N GLU A 15 12.82 5.87 -14.70
CA GLU A 15 14.11 5.52 -14.10
C GLU A 15 13.86 4.51 -12.97
N PHE A 16 14.60 3.40 -12.97
CA PHE A 16 14.56 2.42 -11.88
C PHE A 16 15.92 1.74 -11.68
N GLU A 17 16.06 1.09 -10.53
CA GLU A 17 17.23 0.31 -10.14
C GLU A 17 16.79 -1.13 -9.83
N GLU A 18 17.53 -2.14 -10.32
CA GLU A 18 17.37 -3.52 -9.87
C GLU A 18 18.00 -3.69 -8.48
N ILE A 19 17.25 -4.27 -7.54
CA ILE A 19 17.68 -4.44 -6.15
C ILE A 19 17.96 -5.90 -5.89
N LYS A 20 19.09 -6.21 -5.25
CA LYS A 20 19.52 -7.59 -4.97
C LYS A 20 20.21 -7.67 -3.62
N ASP A 21 19.95 -8.76 -2.91
CA ASP A 21 20.71 -9.20 -1.73
C ASP A 21 20.84 -8.14 -0.62
N LEU A 22 19.80 -7.35 -0.38
CA LEU A 22 19.79 -6.35 0.70
C LEU A 22 19.10 -6.92 1.96
N SER A 23 19.70 -6.66 3.11
CA SER A 23 19.05 -6.88 4.41
C SER A 23 17.98 -5.84 4.69
N TYR A 24 17.07 -6.11 5.64
CA TYR A 24 16.04 -5.17 6.10
C TYR A 24 16.60 -3.75 6.38
N LYS A 25 17.73 -3.65 7.09
CA LYS A 25 18.36 -2.37 7.43
C LYS A 25 18.91 -1.62 6.22
N GLU A 26 19.38 -2.36 5.21
CA GLU A 26 19.88 -1.75 3.97
C GLU A 26 18.72 -1.27 3.10
N ILE A 27 17.60 -1.99 3.08
CA ILE A 27 16.35 -1.59 2.43
C ILE A 27 15.80 -0.32 3.07
N GLU A 28 15.61 -0.29 4.39
CA GLU A 28 15.17 0.88 5.14
C GLU A 28 16.02 2.10 4.77
N LYS A 29 17.34 1.98 4.96
CA LYS A 29 18.27 3.08 4.69
C LYS A 29 18.16 3.57 3.25
N LYS A 30 18.15 2.65 2.29
CA LYS A 30 18.07 2.99 0.86
C LYS A 30 16.75 3.70 0.55
N TYR A 31 15.63 3.18 1.04
CA TYR A 31 14.31 3.76 0.83
C TYR A 31 14.21 5.17 1.40
N LEU A 32 14.63 5.38 2.65
CA LEU A 32 14.56 6.69 3.31
C LEU A 32 15.48 7.73 2.62
N GLU A 33 16.67 7.32 2.17
CA GLU A 33 17.57 8.19 1.40
C GLU A 33 16.95 8.63 0.07
N ILE A 34 16.42 7.69 -0.71
CA ILE A 34 15.83 7.99 -2.01
C ILE A 34 14.49 8.74 -1.89
N TYR A 35 13.72 8.49 -0.81
CA TYR A 35 12.47 9.19 -0.53
C TYR A 35 12.72 10.67 -0.23
N LYS A 36 13.75 10.96 0.57
CA LYS A 36 14.18 12.35 0.80
C LYS A 36 14.62 13.03 -0.49
N GLU A 37 15.38 12.34 -1.34
CA GLU A 37 15.76 12.85 -2.67
C GLU A 37 14.52 13.11 -3.55
N GLY A 38 13.54 12.20 -3.53
CA GLY A 38 12.31 12.27 -4.29
C GLY A 38 11.50 13.53 -4.01
N LYS A 39 11.38 13.90 -2.72
CA LYS A 39 10.75 15.16 -2.31
C LYS A 39 11.40 16.39 -2.93
N GLU A 40 12.73 16.39 -3.07
CA GLU A 40 13.48 17.52 -3.65
C GLU A 40 13.39 17.55 -5.18
N LYS A 41 13.30 16.37 -5.82
CA LYS A 41 13.37 16.20 -7.28
C LYS A 41 12.03 15.92 -7.97
N ASN A 42 10.92 15.93 -7.23
CA ASN A 42 9.56 15.65 -7.72
C ASN A 42 9.41 14.23 -8.31
N PHE A 43 9.84 13.23 -7.55
CA PHE A 43 9.49 11.84 -7.81
C PHE A 43 9.12 11.13 -6.49
N THR A 44 8.35 10.05 -6.60
CA THR A 44 8.08 9.15 -5.46
C THR A 44 8.76 7.81 -5.73
N PRO A 45 9.65 7.35 -4.83
CA PRO A 45 10.23 6.03 -4.94
C PRO A 45 9.24 4.97 -4.48
N VAL A 46 9.17 3.86 -5.20
CA VAL A 46 8.37 2.68 -4.81
C VAL A 46 9.11 1.42 -5.24
N PHE A 47 9.14 0.42 -4.38
CA PHE A 47 9.58 -0.91 -4.77
C PHE A 47 8.46 -1.66 -5.48
N LEU A 48 8.80 -2.35 -6.56
CA LEU A 48 7.92 -3.30 -7.22
C LEU A 48 8.54 -4.68 -7.16
N VAL A 49 7.74 -5.68 -6.80
CA VAL A 49 8.06 -7.09 -7.02
C VAL A 49 7.49 -7.46 -8.39
N LEU A 50 8.34 -7.58 -9.41
CA LEU A 50 7.91 -7.85 -10.78
C LEU A 50 7.65 -9.34 -11.00
N ASP A 51 6.53 -9.84 -10.52
CA ASP A 51 6.00 -11.15 -10.93
C ASP A 51 5.14 -11.04 -12.20
N ASP A 52 4.76 -12.20 -12.75
CA ASP A 52 3.98 -12.27 -13.98
C ASP A 52 2.54 -11.78 -13.76
N ILE A 53 1.98 -11.97 -12.56
CA ILE A 53 0.59 -11.61 -12.24
C ILE A 53 0.41 -10.09 -12.21
N LEU A 54 1.33 -9.36 -11.59
CA LEU A 54 1.32 -7.90 -11.56
C LEU A 54 1.43 -7.32 -12.97
N LEU A 55 2.27 -7.91 -13.84
CA LEU A 55 2.41 -7.45 -15.22
C LEU A 55 1.19 -7.80 -16.08
N GLU A 56 0.64 -9.00 -15.91
CA GLU A 56 -0.63 -9.41 -16.55
C GLU A 56 -1.77 -8.48 -16.14
N LYS A 57 -1.81 -8.03 -14.88
CA LYS A 57 -2.79 -7.02 -14.44
C LYS A 57 -2.70 -5.72 -15.24
N PHE A 58 -1.49 -5.20 -15.50
CA PHE A 58 -1.35 -3.99 -16.32
C PHE A 58 -1.78 -4.20 -17.77
N GLU A 59 -1.54 -5.40 -18.32
CA GLU A 59 -2.02 -5.77 -19.66
C GLU A 59 -3.55 -5.84 -19.69
N LEU A 60 -4.18 -6.48 -18.71
CA LEU A 60 -5.63 -6.56 -18.56
C LEU A 60 -6.28 -5.18 -18.40
N ASP A 61 -5.68 -4.28 -17.61
CA ASP A 61 -6.21 -2.92 -17.46
C ASP A 61 -6.20 -2.14 -18.78
N MET A 62 -5.17 -2.34 -19.61
CA MET A 62 -5.14 -1.75 -20.94
C MET A 62 -6.20 -2.37 -21.86
N GLU A 63 -6.42 -3.69 -21.78
CA GLU A 63 -7.48 -4.37 -22.54
C GLU A 63 -8.88 -3.88 -22.14
N ASP A 64 -9.17 -3.77 -20.86
CA ASP A 64 -10.45 -3.31 -20.31
C ASP A 64 -10.76 -1.86 -20.72
N GLU A 65 -9.74 -1.01 -20.78
CA GLU A 65 -9.87 0.39 -21.22
C GLU A 65 -9.64 0.55 -22.74
N GLU A 66 -9.60 -0.55 -23.49
CA GLU A 66 -9.45 -0.62 -24.96
C GLU A 66 -8.27 0.22 -25.50
N THR A 67 -7.15 0.25 -24.76
CA THR A 67 -5.94 1.01 -25.09
C THR A 67 -4.71 0.11 -25.25
N ASN A 68 -3.67 0.63 -25.90
CA ASN A 68 -2.34 0.01 -25.97
C ASN A 68 -1.27 0.84 -25.26
N ASN A 69 -1.69 1.86 -24.51
CA ASN A 69 -0.82 2.78 -23.80
C ASN A 69 -1.24 2.82 -22.32
N ILE A 70 -0.41 2.24 -21.46
CA ILE A 70 -0.68 2.15 -20.02
C ILE A 70 -0.92 3.53 -19.39
N MET A 71 -0.33 4.59 -19.92
CA MET A 71 -0.55 5.94 -19.41
C MET A 71 -1.98 6.45 -19.59
N ASP A 72 -2.75 5.91 -20.54
CA ASP A 72 -4.18 6.24 -20.68
C ASP A 72 -4.98 5.68 -19.49
N VAL A 73 -4.67 4.45 -19.06
CA VAL A 73 -5.22 3.83 -17.83
C VAL A 73 -4.83 4.65 -16.61
N VAL A 74 -3.55 5.00 -16.46
CA VAL A 74 -3.07 5.81 -15.32
C VAL A 74 -3.82 7.15 -15.26
N ASN A 75 -3.93 7.85 -16.39
CA ASN A 75 -4.64 9.13 -16.45
C ASN A 75 -6.11 8.95 -16.07
N LEU A 76 -6.76 7.89 -16.55
CA LEU A 76 -8.14 7.60 -16.22
C LEU A 76 -8.34 7.33 -14.71
N ASN A 77 -7.49 6.52 -14.09
CA ASN A 77 -7.52 6.24 -12.65
C ASN A 77 -7.35 7.53 -11.83
N LEU A 78 -6.39 8.39 -12.24
CA LEU A 78 -6.17 9.70 -11.63
C LEU A 78 -7.37 10.64 -11.82
N GLU A 79 -8.06 10.62 -12.96
CA GLU A 79 -9.28 11.42 -13.14
C GLU A 79 -10.47 10.87 -12.35
N LYS A 80 -10.69 9.55 -12.33
CA LYS A 80 -11.75 8.89 -11.55
C LYS A 80 -11.59 9.22 -10.06
N SER A 81 -10.37 9.12 -9.52
CA SER A 81 -10.08 9.36 -8.09
C SER A 81 -10.45 10.77 -7.60
N LYS A 82 -10.40 11.81 -8.47
CA LYS A 82 -10.72 13.19 -8.08
C LYS A 82 -12.18 13.38 -7.67
N ASN A 83 -13.07 12.51 -8.11
CA ASN A 83 -14.52 12.64 -7.91
C ASN A 83 -15.04 11.78 -6.75
N ILE A 84 -14.15 11.12 -6.01
CA ILE A 84 -14.50 10.20 -4.92
C ILE A 84 -14.15 10.86 -3.58
N ASN A 85 -15.08 10.81 -2.62
CA ASN A 85 -14.81 11.20 -1.24
C ASN A 85 -14.33 9.98 -0.44
N ALA A 86 -13.17 10.08 0.21
CA ALA A 86 -12.59 8.96 0.95
C ALA A 86 -13.49 8.41 2.07
N LEU A 87 -14.19 9.28 2.81
CA LEU A 87 -15.07 8.84 3.89
C LEU A 87 -16.36 8.19 3.36
N GLU A 88 -16.86 8.65 2.21
CA GLU A 88 -17.98 8.00 1.53
C GLU A 88 -17.57 6.65 0.95
N LEU A 89 -16.35 6.55 0.40
CA LEU A 89 -15.78 5.32 -0.11
C LEU A 89 -15.59 4.27 1.00
N LEU A 90 -14.98 4.64 2.14
CA LEU A 90 -14.85 3.72 3.28
C LEU A 90 -16.22 3.23 3.77
N LYS A 91 -17.22 4.10 3.83
CA LYS A 91 -18.59 3.70 4.17
C LYS A 91 -19.21 2.76 3.14
N LYS A 92 -18.98 3.01 1.85
CA LYS A 92 -19.45 2.14 0.77
C LYS A 92 -18.82 0.74 0.92
N ILE A 93 -17.50 0.65 1.03
CA ILE A 93 -16.79 -0.62 1.20
C ILE A 93 -17.28 -1.36 2.45
N GLN A 94 -17.44 -0.65 3.58
CA GLN A 94 -17.96 -1.24 4.80
C GLN A 94 -19.36 -1.83 4.63
N VAL A 95 -20.25 -1.17 3.87
CA VAL A 95 -21.62 -1.66 3.61
C VAL A 95 -21.65 -2.81 2.62
N GLU A 96 -20.76 -2.81 1.64
CA GLU A 96 -20.71 -3.84 0.59
C GLU A 96 -20.06 -5.14 1.10
N ASN A 97 -19.01 -5.03 1.92
CA ASN A 97 -18.13 -6.16 2.23
C ASN A 97 -18.25 -6.67 3.68
N MET A 98 -18.94 -5.96 4.58
CA MET A 98 -19.08 -6.39 5.98
C MET A 98 -20.51 -6.75 6.34
N GLU A 99 -20.70 -7.99 6.82
CA GLU A 99 -22.01 -8.46 7.30
C GLU A 99 -22.42 -7.78 8.63
N ASP A 100 -21.45 -7.48 9.50
CA ASP A 100 -21.66 -7.04 10.89
C ASP A 100 -21.03 -5.65 11.14
N ILE A 101 -21.67 -4.59 10.63
CA ILE A 101 -21.26 -3.21 10.90
C ILE A 101 -21.56 -2.85 12.35
N LYS A 102 -20.53 -2.48 13.12
CA LYS A 102 -20.70 -2.02 14.51
C LYS A 102 -21.01 -0.52 14.55
N GLU A 103 -22.00 -0.12 15.36
CA GLU A 103 -22.37 1.29 15.56
C GLU A 103 -21.32 2.05 16.39
N ASN A 104 -20.65 1.35 17.32
CA ASN A 104 -19.58 1.89 18.14
C ASN A 104 -18.27 1.17 17.84
N ILE A 105 -17.21 1.94 17.65
CA ILE A 105 -15.88 1.42 17.36
C ILE A 105 -15.38 0.44 18.44
N ASP A 106 -15.73 0.68 19.70
CA ASP A 106 -15.32 -0.18 20.81
C ASP A 106 -15.90 -1.60 20.74
N GLU A 107 -16.94 -1.84 19.92
CA GLU A 107 -17.52 -3.17 19.71
C GLU A 107 -16.68 -4.06 18.79
N TYR A 108 -15.72 -3.50 18.04
CA TYR A 108 -14.73 -4.30 17.30
C TYR A 108 -13.66 -4.91 18.23
N PHE A 109 -13.54 -4.41 19.46
CA PHE A 109 -12.50 -4.82 20.41
C PHE A 109 -13.09 -5.77 21.46
N ALA A 110 -12.59 -7.00 21.50
CA ALA A 110 -13.00 -7.99 22.48
C ALA A 110 -12.50 -7.64 23.89
N GLU A 111 -11.30 -7.06 23.99
CA GLU A 111 -10.68 -6.69 25.26
C GLU A 111 -10.76 -5.18 25.50
N LYS A 112 -11.42 -4.78 26.60
CA LYS A 112 -11.48 -3.36 27.00
C LYS A 112 -10.16 -2.81 27.53
N SER A 113 -9.23 -3.67 27.91
CA SER A 113 -7.94 -3.31 28.52
C SER A 113 -6.83 -4.28 28.09
N TYR A 114 -6.66 -4.48 26.78
CA TYR A 114 -5.53 -5.24 26.25
C TYR A 114 -4.21 -4.49 26.48
N LYS A 115 -3.14 -5.26 26.62
CA LYS A 115 -1.78 -4.69 26.68
C LYS A 115 -1.25 -4.57 25.26
N PHE A 116 -0.70 -3.40 24.94
CA PHE A 116 -0.01 -3.14 23.68
C PHE A 116 1.36 -2.54 23.98
N ASP A 117 2.28 -2.70 23.04
CA ASP A 117 3.62 -2.15 23.12
C ASP A 117 3.58 -0.65 22.81
N ASP A 118 3.79 0.15 23.86
CA ASP A 118 3.88 1.62 23.83
C ASP A 118 5.29 2.11 23.39
N GLY A 119 6.20 1.17 23.10
CA GLY A 119 7.48 1.45 22.48
C GLY A 119 7.34 2.08 21.09
N GLU A 120 8.35 2.85 20.71
CA GLU A 120 8.42 3.42 19.36
C GLU A 120 8.87 2.31 18.37
N LYS A 121 8.15 2.18 17.26
CA LYS A 121 8.39 1.14 16.24
C LYS A 121 8.89 1.81 14.97
N TYR A 122 10.21 1.88 14.83
CA TYR A 122 10.89 2.60 13.74
C TYR A 122 11.50 1.71 12.68
N ASP A 123 11.36 0.39 12.80
CA ASP A 123 11.95 -0.52 11.82
C ASP A 123 11.03 -0.56 10.58
N LEU A 124 11.51 0.00 9.47
CA LEU A 124 10.87 -0.10 8.15
C LEU A 124 11.39 -1.35 7.44
N GLU A 125 10.80 -2.50 7.74
CA GLU A 125 11.17 -3.81 7.21
C GLU A 125 10.82 -3.97 5.73
N LEU A 126 9.65 -3.50 5.29
CA LEU A 126 9.13 -3.77 3.92
C LEU A 126 9.19 -5.26 3.58
N SER A 127 8.45 -6.06 4.35
CA SER A 127 8.58 -7.53 4.39
C SER A 127 8.21 -8.22 3.08
N SER A 128 7.34 -7.61 2.27
CA SER A 128 6.93 -8.14 0.96
C SER A 128 8.07 -8.23 -0.06
N LEU A 129 9.24 -7.63 0.24
CA LEU A 129 10.45 -7.78 -0.56
C LEU A 129 11.21 -9.10 -0.31
N PHE A 130 10.79 -9.87 0.69
CA PHE A 130 11.40 -11.14 1.10
C PHE A 130 10.42 -12.30 0.89
N ASP A 131 10.94 -13.50 0.64
CA ASP A 131 10.15 -14.72 0.55
C ASP A 131 9.82 -15.29 1.94
N TYR A 132 9.05 -16.38 1.99
CA TYR A 132 8.69 -17.04 3.25
C TYR A 132 9.87 -17.61 4.06
N ASN A 133 11.04 -17.78 3.43
CA ASN A 133 12.27 -18.19 4.12
C ASN A 133 13.05 -16.99 4.69
N GLY A 134 12.62 -15.76 4.38
CA GLY A 134 13.32 -14.53 4.71
C GLY A 134 14.44 -14.19 3.72
N ASP A 135 14.48 -14.84 2.56
CA ASP A 135 15.44 -14.53 1.50
C ASP A 135 14.92 -13.37 0.65
N PHE A 136 15.80 -12.45 0.27
CA PHE A 136 15.42 -11.31 -0.56
C PHE A 136 14.99 -11.78 -1.95
N LYS A 137 13.83 -11.32 -2.42
CA LYS A 137 13.25 -11.72 -3.71
C LYS A 137 14.17 -11.28 -4.87
N ASP A 138 14.31 -12.14 -5.88
CA ASP A 138 15.21 -11.87 -7.00
C ASP A 138 14.61 -10.96 -8.08
N ASN A 139 13.34 -10.57 -7.95
CA ASN A 139 12.57 -9.79 -8.93
C ASN A 139 12.17 -8.39 -8.43
N VAL A 140 12.92 -7.82 -7.49
CA VAL A 140 12.66 -6.49 -6.93
C VAL A 140 13.31 -5.39 -7.76
N ILE A 141 12.55 -4.35 -8.08
CA ILE A 141 13.06 -3.08 -8.61
C ILE A 141 12.62 -1.91 -7.74
N LEU A 142 13.40 -0.82 -7.73
CA LEU A 142 13.07 0.44 -7.10
C LEU A 142 12.85 1.50 -8.18
N VAL A 143 11.61 1.96 -8.34
CA VAL A 143 11.20 2.86 -9.41
C VAL A 143 11.10 4.29 -8.90
N LYS A 144 11.60 5.26 -9.68
CA LYS A 144 11.38 6.69 -9.45
C LYS A 144 10.19 7.18 -10.27
N VAL A 145 9.00 7.15 -9.68
CA VAL A 145 7.76 7.55 -10.37
C VAL A 145 7.68 9.08 -10.42
N PRO A 146 7.44 9.70 -11.60
CA PRO A 146 7.45 11.16 -11.75
C PRO A 146 6.17 11.81 -11.19
N THR A 147 5.92 11.65 -9.89
CA THR A 147 4.75 12.20 -9.17
C THR A 147 5.18 13.30 -8.20
N LYS A 148 4.30 14.28 -8.03
CA LYS A 148 4.41 15.29 -6.96
C LYS A 148 3.73 14.84 -5.68
N ASN A 149 2.66 14.06 -5.83
CA ASN A 149 1.88 13.55 -4.72
C ASN A 149 2.16 12.05 -4.59
N PRO A 150 2.70 11.57 -3.46
CA PRO A 150 3.13 10.17 -3.34
C PRO A 150 2.01 9.13 -3.53
N TYR A 151 0.80 9.44 -3.10
CA TYR A 151 -0.36 8.56 -3.27
C TYR A 151 -0.75 8.31 -4.74
N GLU A 152 -0.32 9.16 -5.68
CA GLU A 152 -0.59 8.96 -7.12
C GLU A 152 0.15 7.75 -7.68
N VAL A 153 1.17 7.21 -6.98
CA VAL A 153 1.87 5.98 -7.36
C VAL A 153 0.89 4.81 -7.55
N LEU A 154 -0.19 4.74 -6.77
CA LEU A 154 -1.22 3.70 -6.93
C LEU A 154 -2.07 3.90 -8.20
N GLY A 155 -2.01 5.05 -8.85
CA GLY A 155 -2.55 5.20 -10.21
C GLY A 155 -1.69 4.53 -11.28
N TYR A 156 -0.39 4.36 -11.00
CA TYR A 156 0.54 3.68 -11.89
C TYR A 156 0.56 2.18 -11.62
N PHE A 157 0.66 1.79 -10.35
CA PHE A 157 0.92 0.40 -9.97
C PHE A 157 -0.14 -0.18 -9.04
N GLY A 158 -1.18 0.56 -8.69
CA GLY A 158 -2.25 0.05 -7.85
C GLY A 158 -2.86 -1.18 -8.51
N MET A 159 -2.81 -2.28 -7.78
CA MET A 159 -3.43 -3.54 -8.13
C MET A 159 -4.92 -3.50 -7.72
N GLY A 160 -5.64 -4.62 -7.77
CA GLY A 160 -7.02 -4.68 -7.28
C GLY A 160 -8.08 -4.82 -8.38
N GLY A 161 -9.34 -4.80 -8.00
CA GLY A 161 -10.43 -5.29 -8.85
C GLY A 161 -10.54 -6.82 -8.88
N PHE A 162 -9.83 -7.50 -7.97
CA PHE A 162 -9.95 -8.91 -7.67
C PHE A 162 -10.28 -9.09 -6.19
N ASN A 163 -11.07 -10.12 -5.88
CA ASN A 163 -11.56 -10.40 -4.53
C ASN A 163 -12.14 -9.13 -3.88
N ASP A 164 -11.74 -8.79 -2.66
CA ASP A 164 -12.15 -7.55 -1.97
C ASP A 164 -11.10 -6.44 -2.09
N CYS A 165 -10.13 -6.57 -3.00
CA CYS A 165 -9.12 -5.56 -3.21
C CYS A 165 -9.68 -4.34 -3.97
N PRO A 166 -9.65 -3.13 -3.38
CA PRO A 166 -10.22 -1.93 -4.00
C PRO A 166 -9.59 -1.61 -5.36
N LEU A 167 -10.35 -0.97 -6.24
CA LEU A 167 -9.84 -0.53 -7.56
C LEU A 167 -8.71 0.49 -7.42
N SER A 168 -7.84 0.62 -8.42
CA SER A 168 -6.67 1.51 -8.36
C SER A 168 -7.07 2.97 -8.05
N GLU A 169 -8.16 3.49 -8.61
CA GLU A 169 -8.66 4.83 -8.28
C GLU A 169 -9.16 4.97 -6.83
N GLU A 170 -9.72 3.90 -6.26
CA GLU A 170 -10.18 3.84 -4.87
C GLU A 170 -8.97 3.78 -3.93
N GLN A 171 -7.94 3.00 -4.29
CA GLN A 171 -6.66 2.96 -3.58
C GLN A 171 -5.98 4.33 -3.54
N ILE A 172 -5.95 5.08 -4.66
CA ILE A 172 -5.42 6.46 -4.70
C ILE A 172 -6.17 7.36 -3.69
N VAL A 173 -7.49 7.25 -3.62
CA VAL A 173 -8.34 8.07 -2.74
C VAL A 173 -8.03 7.80 -1.28
N ILE A 174 -7.95 6.53 -0.89
CA ILE A 174 -7.66 6.13 0.48
C ILE A 174 -6.22 6.48 0.85
N ALA A 175 -5.25 6.20 -0.02
CA ALA A 175 -3.85 6.59 0.19
C ALA A 175 -3.69 8.11 0.30
N LYS A 176 -4.44 8.90 -0.47
CA LYS A 176 -4.46 10.36 -0.34
C LYS A 176 -4.98 10.79 1.02
N TYR A 177 -6.09 10.22 1.47
CA TYR A 177 -6.66 10.51 2.78
C TYR A 177 -5.67 10.23 3.92
N TRP A 178 -4.99 9.09 3.87
CA TRP A 178 -3.95 8.75 4.84
C TRP A 178 -2.68 9.56 4.69
N TYR A 179 -2.30 9.96 3.48
CA TYR A 179 -1.19 10.88 3.26
C TYR A 179 -1.45 12.23 3.93
N GLU A 180 -2.66 12.78 3.78
CA GLU A 180 -3.04 14.06 4.40
C GLU A 180 -3.10 13.98 5.94
N LYS A 181 -3.47 12.81 6.50
CA LYS A 181 -3.64 12.61 7.95
C LYS A 181 -2.35 12.17 8.67
N ASN A 182 -1.58 11.28 8.03
CA ASN A 182 -0.45 10.56 8.63
C ASN A 182 0.84 10.66 7.81
N GLY A 183 0.82 11.27 6.62
CA GLY A 183 1.97 11.22 5.71
C GLY A 183 2.27 9.81 5.21
N ALA A 184 1.25 8.97 5.06
CA ALA A 184 1.40 7.61 4.53
C ALA A 184 1.78 7.65 3.03
N VAL A 185 2.84 6.94 2.67
CA VAL A 185 3.39 6.88 1.32
C VAL A 185 3.53 5.42 0.89
N PRO A 186 2.91 5.00 -0.24
CA PRO A 186 3.14 3.68 -0.81
C PRO A 186 4.63 3.46 -1.06
N ALA A 187 5.18 2.43 -0.44
CA ALA A 187 6.60 2.09 -0.45
C ALA A 187 6.88 0.80 -1.21
N VAL A 188 5.96 -0.17 -1.16
CA VAL A 188 6.04 -1.42 -1.92
C VAL A 188 4.69 -1.73 -2.54
N VAL A 189 4.71 -2.26 -3.76
CA VAL A 189 3.56 -2.92 -4.39
C VAL A 189 4.00 -4.26 -4.99
N THR A 190 3.24 -5.30 -4.69
CA THR A 190 3.31 -6.62 -5.35
C THR A 190 1.99 -6.88 -6.10
N TYR A 191 1.75 -8.10 -6.59
CA TYR A 191 0.45 -8.43 -7.18
C TYR A 191 -0.71 -8.42 -6.17
N ASP A 192 -0.44 -8.63 -4.88
CA ASP A 192 -1.45 -8.81 -3.82
C ASP A 192 -1.10 -8.10 -2.49
N GLU A 193 0.02 -7.38 -2.40
CA GLU A 193 0.47 -6.67 -1.20
C GLU A 193 0.73 -5.18 -1.50
N ILE A 194 0.41 -4.33 -0.52
CA ILE A 194 0.81 -2.92 -0.51
C ILE A 194 1.40 -2.60 0.87
N GLU A 195 2.58 -2.00 0.88
CA GLU A 195 3.20 -1.49 2.10
C GLU A 195 3.37 0.02 2.04
N PHE A 196 3.23 0.67 3.19
CA PHE A 196 3.38 2.12 3.32
C PHE A 196 4.49 2.44 4.31
N TYR A 197 5.27 3.48 3.96
CA TYR A 197 6.05 4.25 4.93
C TYR A 197 5.22 5.42 5.45
N VAL A 198 5.28 5.71 6.74
CA VAL A 198 4.40 6.67 7.43
C VAL A 198 5.24 7.70 8.17
N GLU A 199 5.14 8.96 7.75
CA GLU A 199 5.92 10.05 8.36
C GLU A 199 5.44 10.44 9.77
N ASN A 200 4.13 10.39 10.00
CA ASN A 200 3.48 10.83 11.22
C ASN A 200 2.58 9.71 11.76
N PRO A 201 3.18 8.67 12.36
CA PRO A 201 2.41 7.55 12.90
C PRO A 201 1.51 8.00 14.04
N VAL A 202 0.40 7.29 14.23
CA VAL A 202 -0.58 7.58 15.30
C VAL A 202 0.08 7.51 16.68
N GLN A 203 -0.27 8.44 17.56
CA GLN A 203 0.40 8.63 18.86
C GLN A 203 -0.50 8.27 20.04
N THR A 204 -1.81 8.13 19.82
CA THR A 204 -2.79 7.76 20.84
C THR A 204 -3.47 6.43 20.53
N LEU A 205 -3.89 5.73 21.58
CA LEU A 205 -4.66 4.49 21.45
C LEU A 205 -5.96 4.73 20.68
N GLU A 206 -6.61 5.87 20.90
CA GLU A 206 -7.86 6.22 20.21
C GLU A 206 -7.65 6.40 18.70
N GLU A 207 -6.59 7.10 18.29
CA GLU A 207 -6.22 7.22 16.87
C GLU A 207 -5.89 5.86 16.26
N ALA A 208 -5.15 5.01 16.98
CA ALA A 208 -4.81 3.68 16.49
C ALA A 208 -6.03 2.76 16.35
N LYS A 209 -6.99 2.82 17.28
CA LYS A 209 -8.27 2.11 17.16
C LYS A 209 -9.06 2.56 15.93
N ASN A 210 -9.18 3.86 15.73
CA ASN A 210 -9.84 4.43 14.54
C ASN A 210 -9.16 3.97 13.25
N LEU A 211 -7.83 4.03 13.20
CA LEU A 211 -7.04 3.61 12.05
C LEU A 211 -7.16 2.10 11.80
N ALA A 212 -7.19 1.27 12.84
CA ALA A 212 -7.37 -0.18 12.71
C ALA A 212 -8.68 -0.54 12.03
N VAL A 213 -9.76 0.19 12.33
CA VAL A 213 -11.06 0.00 11.66
C VAL A 213 -11.01 0.50 10.21
N GLU A 214 -10.37 1.64 9.93
CA GLU A 214 -10.14 2.09 8.55
C GLU A 214 -9.34 1.06 7.73
N HIS A 215 -8.27 0.49 8.30
CA HIS A 215 -7.45 -0.55 7.66
C HIS A 215 -8.24 -1.82 7.40
N TYR A 216 -9.05 -2.26 8.36
CA TYR A 216 -9.91 -3.43 8.20
C TYR A 216 -11.00 -3.21 7.14
N ILE A 217 -11.53 -1.99 7.02
CA ILE A 217 -12.47 -1.64 5.94
C ILE A 217 -11.78 -1.69 4.59
N PHE A 218 -10.58 -1.14 4.49
CA PHE A 218 -9.82 -1.14 3.24
C PHE A 218 -9.32 -2.53 2.82
N CYS A 219 -8.99 -3.37 3.80
CA CYS A 219 -8.44 -4.71 3.62
C CYS A 219 -8.97 -5.61 4.74
N TYR A 220 -10.04 -6.37 4.45
CA TYR A 220 -10.67 -7.27 5.41
C TYR A 220 -9.68 -8.32 5.97
N ASP A 221 -8.82 -8.84 5.09
CA ASP A 221 -7.84 -9.89 5.40
C ASP A 221 -6.78 -9.47 6.41
N ILE A 222 -6.59 -8.16 6.63
CA ILE A 222 -5.64 -7.68 7.62
C ILE A 222 -5.99 -8.17 9.04
N VAL A 223 -7.28 -8.32 9.35
CA VAL A 223 -7.72 -8.94 10.61
C VAL A 223 -8.01 -10.41 10.41
N ALA A 224 -8.72 -10.78 9.33
CA ALA A 224 -9.19 -12.16 9.16
C ALA A 224 -8.06 -13.18 8.98
N GLN A 225 -6.95 -12.76 8.34
CA GLN A 225 -5.86 -13.66 7.92
C GLN A 225 -4.48 -13.22 8.42
N CYS A 226 -4.24 -11.92 8.61
CA CYS A 226 -2.91 -11.43 9.04
C CYS A 226 -2.78 -11.34 10.57
N TYR A 227 -3.40 -10.34 11.21
CA TYR A 227 -3.23 -10.09 12.64
C TYR A 227 -4.15 -10.94 13.52
N GLY A 228 -5.28 -11.42 13.01
CA GLY A 228 -6.25 -12.26 13.71
C GLY A 228 -7.18 -11.53 14.69
N THR A 229 -6.83 -10.32 15.14
CA THR A 229 -7.63 -9.52 16.09
C THR A 229 -7.38 -8.02 15.92
N PHE A 230 -8.36 -7.17 16.24
CA PHE A 230 -8.19 -5.72 16.25
C PHE A 230 -7.14 -5.23 17.25
N GLU A 231 -7.00 -5.90 18.40
CA GLU A 231 -6.01 -5.55 19.42
C GLU A 231 -4.57 -5.68 18.89
N LYS A 232 -4.28 -6.77 18.18
CA LYS A 232 -2.99 -6.98 17.52
C LYS A 232 -2.77 -6.00 16.36
N LEU A 233 -3.81 -5.68 15.60
CA LEU A 233 -3.71 -4.67 14.55
C LEU A 233 -3.40 -3.29 15.15
N VAL A 234 -4.06 -2.90 16.24
CA VAL A 234 -3.73 -1.65 16.95
C VAL A 234 -2.30 -1.65 17.46
N ASP A 235 -1.83 -2.75 18.05
CA ASP A 235 -0.43 -2.88 18.48
C ASP A 235 0.55 -2.69 17.31
N ALA A 236 0.24 -3.27 16.15
CA ALA A 236 1.03 -3.13 14.94
C ALA A 236 1.01 -1.70 14.35
N LEU A 237 -0.06 -0.93 14.53
CA LEU A 237 -0.20 0.43 14.01
C LEU A 237 0.34 1.51 14.96
N TYR A 238 0.27 1.26 16.27
CA TYR A 238 0.60 2.25 17.29
C TYR A 238 2.08 2.62 17.26
N LYS A 239 2.38 3.91 17.01
CA LYS A 239 3.74 4.47 16.83
C LYS A 239 4.59 3.74 15.79
N ASN A 240 3.96 3.08 14.82
CA ASN A 240 4.66 2.34 13.77
C ASN A 240 4.72 3.12 12.47
N ILE A 241 5.93 3.24 11.92
CA ILE A 241 6.20 3.92 10.65
C ILE A 241 5.91 3.05 9.42
N GLN A 242 5.52 1.79 9.59
CA GLN A 242 5.17 0.88 8.52
C GLN A 242 3.73 0.41 8.63
N TRP A 243 3.01 0.42 7.51
CA TRP A 243 1.74 -0.29 7.35
C TRP A 243 1.86 -1.35 6.27
N TYR A 244 1.12 -2.44 6.44
CA TYR A 244 1.11 -3.61 5.56
C TYR A 244 -0.34 -3.97 5.23
N PHE A 245 -0.57 -4.37 3.99
CA PHE A 245 -1.84 -4.88 3.50
C PHE A 245 -1.58 -6.06 2.57
N TRP A 246 -2.44 -7.08 2.65
CA TRP A 246 -2.43 -8.26 1.79
C TRP A 246 -3.86 -8.69 1.51
N TRP A 247 -4.14 -9.09 0.28
CA TRP A 247 -5.44 -9.61 -0.15
C TRP A 247 -5.23 -11.02 -0.70
N ASP A 248 -6.01 -12.01 -0.21
CA ASP A 248 -6.07 -13.36 -0.81
C ASP A 248 -6.76 -13.32 -2.18
#